data_AF-A0A537BYV4-F1
#
_entry.id   AF-A0A537BYV4-F1
#
_cell.length_a   1.000
_cell.length_b   1.000
_cell.length_c   1.000
_cell.angle_alpha   90.00
_cell.angle_beta   90.00
_cell.angle_gamma   90.00
#
_symmetry.space_group_name_H-M   'P 1'
#
loop_
_entity.id
_entity.type
_entity.pdbx_description
1 polymer ?
#
loop_
_entity_poly.entity_id
_entity_poly.type
_entity_poly.pdbx_seq_one_letter_code
_entity_poly.pdbx_strand_id
1 'polypeptide(L)'
;MNNKRVSGALLLAALFATAPPVQAQQDASQATPPSGKTLVFVFRSDRQPVAAQVPVVVNLVRIGDLANGTFAVATVNPGRTFLRIGEQAVAVFTLEAVANRSYFVRIEAVSSVRPVRTEVRLVSETDGRRSLAQSRLVGAAPAVGAAPRLQPPAPIAAAPPPVAAAPRAQPSPPRPAPSAEAGADWNFALIAKGGAFKLANADQTVAGLASTFDTTSKPALGIEMEWRHRAGFAVGGEVFYYKNDLVATGVIAKQQVVALMANAKYYLRVADWFHPFVGVGVGYADALYSGDLKGTAGGAAFQGMAGMEFRFDQVGVLLQYKHLAATTGQSGSDVKIGGSGVLAGVSIAF
;
A
#
# COMPACT_ATOMS: atom_id res chain seq x y z
N MET A 1 41.77 -0.55 35.04
CA MET A 1 42.08 0.66 34.25
C MET A 1 42.31 0.23 32.80
N ASN A 2 41.75 1.00 31.86
CA ASN A 2 41.98 1.02 30.40
C ASN A 2 41.01 0.24 29.49
N ASN A 3 40.08 1.04 28.95
CA ASN A 3 39.27 0.86 27.75
C ASN A 3 40.11 0.55 26.49
N LYS A 4 39.55 -0.20 25.53
CA LYS A 4 39.16 0.33 24.19
C LYS A 4 38.61 -0.74 23.22
N ARG A 5 37.52 -0.32 22.56
CA ARG A 5 37.05 -0.61 21.18
C ARG A 5 36.30 -1.93 20.91
N VAL A 6 34.97 -1.80 20.98
CA VAL A 6 34.01 -2.62 20.21
C VAL A 6 34.06 -2.14 18.75
N SER A 7 34.44 -3.02 17.83
CA SER A 7 34.30 -2.81 16.39
C SER A 7 33.04 -3.52 15.92
N GLY A 8 32.02 -2.75 15.55
CA GLY A 8 30.81 -3.25 14.91
C GLY A 8 31.08 -3.52 13.44
N ALA A 9 30.99 -4.79 13.04
CA ALA A 9 30.80 -5.22 11.66
C ALA A 9 30.54 -6.72 11.67
N LEU A 10 29.28 -7.15 11.78
CA LEU A 10 28.74 -8.36 11.16
C LEU A 10 27.25 -8.50 11.47
N LEU A 11 26.54 -9.08 10.50
CA LEU A 11 25.09 -9.30 10.42
C LEU A 11 24.21 -8.10 10.03
N LEU A 12 24.04 -7.91 8.73
CA LEU A 12 22.70 -7.94 8.13
C LEU A 12 22.81 -8.27 6.63
N ALA A 13 23.11 -9.54 6.34
CA ALA A 13 22.96 -10.13 5.01
C ALA A 13 22.01 -11.33 5.13
N ALA A 14 20.70 -11.06 5.21
CA ALA A 14 19.64 -12.06 5.05
C ALA A 14 18.26 -11.40 4.98
N LEU A 15 17.92 -10.72 3.88
CA LEU A 15 16.52 -10.34 3.58
C LEU A 15 16.15 -10.46 2.09
N PHE A 16 16.89 -11.26 1.33
CA PHE A 16 16.47 -11.75 0.00
C PHE A 16 16.89 -13.21 -0.18
N ALA A 17 16.31 -14.10 0.61
CA ALA A 17 16.26 -15.52 0.26
C ALA A 17 14.82 -15.81 -0.15
N THR A 18 14.57 -15.96 -1.44
CA THR A 18 13.34 -16.57 -1.95
C THR A 18 13.37 -18.04 -1.52
N ALA A 19 12.68 -18.38 -0.43
CA ALA A 19 12.46 -19.77 -0.06
C ALA A 19 11.76 -20.48 -1.24
N PRO A 20 12.14 -21.73 -1.56
CA PRO A 20 11.45 -22.49 -2.58
C PRO A 20 9.94 -22.59 -2.23
N PRO A 21 9.05 -22.62 -3.23
CA PRO A 21 7.61 -22.54 -3.01
C PRO A 21 7.06 -23.67 -2.11
N VAL A 22 7.77 -24.81 -2.04
CA VAL A 22 7.44 -25.94 -1.16
C VAL A 22 7.72 -25.63 0.31
N GLN A 23 8.79 -24.90 0.63
CA GLN A 23 9.06 -24.47 2.01
C GLN A 23 8.05 -23.40 2.45
N ALA A 24 7.78 -22.40 1.62
CA ALA A 24 6.75 -21.40 1.92
C ALA A 24 5.35 -22.02 2.12
N GLN A 25 5.04 -23.07 1.36
CA GLN A 25 3.82 -23.87 1.51
C GLN A 25 3.75 -24.61 2.85
N GLN A 26 4.83 -25.33 3.19
CA GLN A 26 4.93 -26.10 4.42
C GLN A 26 4.86 -25.17 5.64
N ASP A 27 5.64 -24.09 5.62
CA ASP A 27 5.67 -23.06 6.67
C ASP A 27 4.28 -22.45 6.90
N ALA A 28 3.55 -22.13 5.84
CA ALA A 28 2.20 -21.58 5.96
C ALA A 28 1.20 -22.59 6.50
N SER A 29 1.23 -23.85 6.02
CA SER A 29 0.30 -24.90 6.47
C SER A 29 0.48 -25.30 7.94
N GLN A 30 1.71 -25.15 8.45
CA GLN A 30 2.10 -25.47 9.83
C GLN A 30 2.15 -24.22 10.73
N ALA A 31 1.81 -23.05 10.21
CA ALA A 31 1.88 -21.80 10.96
C ALA A 31 1.03 -21.87 12.24
N THR A 32 1.60 -21.30 13.31
CA THR A 32 0.96 -21.11 14.62
C THR A 32 0.74 -19.63 14.86
N PRO A 33 -0.28 -19.26 15.65
CA PRO A 33 -0.63 -17.86 15.83
C PRO A 33 0.48 -17.08 16.54
N PRO A 34 0.87 -15.90 16.03
CA PRO A 34 1.75 -15.00 16.76
C PRO A 34 1.14 -14.63 18.13
N SER A 35 2.00 -14.36 19.12
CA SER A 35 1.56 -14.01 20.46
C SER A 35 0.55 -12.86 20.46
N GLY A 36 -0.59 -13.07 21.12
CA GLY A 36 -1.68 -12.10 21.21
C GLY A 36 -2.52 -11.96 19.94
N LYS A 37 -2.24 -12.74 18.88
CA LYS A 37 -2.97 -12.72 17.61
C LYS A 37 -3.71 -14.04 17.36
N THR A 38 -4.53 -14.04 16.33
CA THR A 38 -5.27 -15.21 15.87
C THR A 38 -4.92 -15.49 14.41
N LEU A 39 -4.81 -16.75 14.02
CA LEU A 39 -4.74 -17.13 12.61
C LEU A 39 -6.10 -17.62 12.12
N VAL A 40 -6.45 -17.22 10.91
CA VAL A 40 -7.63 -17.68 10.19
C VAL A 40 -7.17 -18.27 8.86
N PHE A 41 -7.26 -19.58 8.76
CA PHE A 41 -7.03 -20.32 7.53
C PHE A 41 -8.35 -20.43 6.78
N VAL A 42 -8.35 -20.03 5.51
CA VAL A 42 -9.51 -20.15 4.63
C VAL A 42 -9.11 -21.01 3.44
N PHE A 43 -9.77 -22.16 3.28
CA PHE A 43 -9.43 -23.11 2.23
C PHE A 43 -10.67 -23.58 1.49
N ARG A 44 -10.49 -23.91 0.22
CA ARG A 44 -11.57 -24.42 -0.63
C ARG A 44 -11.38 -25.88 -0.94
N SER A 45 -12.41 -26.67 -0.63
CA SER A 45 -12.45 -28.11 -0.88
C SER A 45 -13.88 -28.51 -1.25
N ASP A 46 -14.14 -28.61 -2.54
CA ASP A 46 -15.46 -28.91 -3.08
C ASP A 46 -15.76 -30.42 -3.04
N ARG A 47 -17.02 -30.81 -2.81
CA ARG A 47 -17.44 -32.21 -2.93
C ARG A 47 -17.44 -32.70 -4.37
N GLN A 48 -17.76 -31.78 -5.29
CA GLN A 48 -17.73 -32.00 -6.72
C GLN A 48 -16.93 -30.85 -7.33
N PRO A 49 -15.90 -31.09 -8.17
CA PRO A 49 -15.02 -30.03 -8.63
C PRO A 49 -15.78 -28.94 -9.41
N VAL A 50 -15.69 -27.69 -8.94
CA VAL A 50 -16.25 -26.53 -9.65
C VAL A 50 -15.12 -25.67 -10.20
N ALA A 51 -15.06 -25.48 -11.51
CA ALA A 51 -14.06 -24.64 -12.19
C ALA A 51 -14.36 -23.14 -12.03
N ALA A 52 -14.22 -22.64 -10.81
CA ALA A 52 -14.43 -21.24 -10.46
C ALA A 52 -13.28 -20.72 -9.59
N GLN A 53 -13.16 -19.41 -9.46
CA GLN A 53 -12.32 -18.77 -8.43
C GLN A 53 -13.22 -18.05 -7.45
N VAL A 54 -12.96 -18.22 -6.15
CA VAL A 54 -13.75 -17.63 -5.07
C VAL A 54 -12.89 -16.59 -4.35
N PRO A 55 -13.15 -15.29 -4.52
CA PRO A 55 -12.43 -14.26 -3.77
C PRO A 55 -12.73 -14.38 -2.26
N VAL A 56 -11.70 -14.21 -1.45
CA VAL A 56 -11.82 -14.22 0.01
C VAL A 56 -11.31 -12.90 0.57
N VAL A 57 -12.14 -12.29 1.40
CA VAL A 57 -11.86 -11.02 2.08
C VAL A 57 -12.03 -11.21 3.58
N VAL A 58 -11.01 -10.87 4.36
CA VAL A 58 -11.03 -10.91 5.83
C VAL A 58 -10.86 -9.48 6.34
N ASN A 59 -11.78 -9.00 7.19
CA ASN A 59 -11.78 -7.62 7.72
C ASN A 59 -11.53 -6.56 6.63
N LEU A 60 -12.25 -6.69 5.51
CA LEU A 60 -12.16 -5.82 4.32
C LEU A 60 -10.87 -5.95 3.49
N VAL A 61 -9.92 -6.81 3.88
CA VAL A 61 -8.70 -7.10 3.11
C VAL A 61 -8.88 -8.36 2.28
N ARG A 62 -8.71 -8.26 0.95
CA ARG A 62 -8.71 -9.42 0.07
C ARG A 62 -7.43 -10.22 0.29
N ILE A 63 -7.57 -11.47 0.74
CA ILE A 63 -6.44 -12.34 1.10
C ILE A 63 -6.08 -13.35 0.01
N GLY A 64 -6.94 -13.52 -1.00
CA GLY A 64 -6.67 -14.37 -2.16
C GLY A 64 -7.92 -14.75 -2.95
N ASP A 65 -7.69 -15.41 -4.09
CA ASP A 65 -8.70 -16.03 -4.94
C ASP A 65 -8.55 -17.54 -4.89
N LEU A 66 -9.54 -18.23 -4.32
CA LEU A 66 -9.45 -19.66 -4.07
C LEU A 66 -10.02 -20.47 -5.24
N ALA A 67 -9.14 -21.21 -5.92
CA ALA A 67 -9.51 -22.37 -6.72
C ALA A 67 -9.75 -23.60 -5.81
N ASN A 68 -10.39 -24.65 -6.32
CA ASN A 68 -10.54 -25.90 -5.57
C ASN A 68 -9.15 -26.46 -5.19
N GLY A 69 -8.95 -26.88 -3.93
CA GLY A 69 -7.67 -27.36 -3.43
C GLY A 69 -6.65 -26.25 -3.11
N THR A 70 -7.11 -25.02 -2.87
CA THR A 70 -6.22 -23.91 -2.47
C THR A 70 -6.63 -23.29 -1.15
N PHE A 71 -5.69 -22.61 -0.48
CA PHE A 71 -5.94 -21.90 0.76
C PHE A 71 -5.22 -20.56 0.84
N ALA A 72 -5.77 -19.68 1.66
CA ALA A 72 -5.15 -18.45 2.11
C ALA A 72 -5.15 -18.39 3.64
N VAL A 73 -4.22 -17.62 4.20
CA VAL A 73 -4.10 -17.43 5.66
C VAL A 73 -4.16 -15.95 5.99
N ALA A 74 -4.88 -15.58 7.04
CA ALA A 74 -4.90 -14.24 7.58
C ALA A 74 -4.53 -14.28 9.07
N THR A 75 -3.61 -13.43 9.48
CA THR A 75 -3.49 -13.07 10.89
C THR A 75 -4.59 -12.05 11.18
N VAL A 76 -5.22 -12.09 12.35
CA VAL A 76 -6.22 -11.11 12.81
C VAL A 76 -6.03 -10.81 14.29
N ASN A 77 -6.55 -9.66 14.73
CA ASN A 77 -6.65 -9.37 16.14
C ASN A 77 -7.80 -10.17 16.77
N PRO A 78 -7.71 -10.52 18.07
CA PRO A 78 -8.83 -11.08 18.80
C PRO A 78 -10.07 -10.16 18.75
N GLY A 79 -11.25 -10.77 18.74
CA GLY A 79 -12.54 -10.12 18.62
C GLY A 79 -13.27 -10.50 17.33
N ARG A 80 -14.28 -9.71 17.00
CA ARG A 80 -15.16 -10.00 15.86
C ARG A 80 -14.43 -9.83 14.53
N THR A 81 -14.32 -10.93 13.80
CA THR A 81 -13.70 -11.03 12.47
C THR A 81 -14.77 -11.29 11.43
N PHE A 82 -14.70 -10.59 10.31
CA PHE A 82 -15.67 -10.69 9.21
C PHE A 82 -15.01 -11.31 7.98
N LEU A 83 -15.59 -12.38 7.48
CA LEU A 83 -15.16 -13.08 6.27
C LEU A 83 -16.22 -12.89 5.20
N ARG A 84 -15.84 -12.29 4.08
CA ARG A 84 -16.67 -12.19 2.88
C ARG A 84 -16.12 -13.14 1.83
N ILE A 85 -16.97 -14.06 1.40
CA ILE A 85 -16.61 -15.15 0.49
C ILE A 85 -17.40 -14.98 -0.83
N GLY A 86 -16.69 -15.02 -1.96
CA GLY A 86 -17.31 -14.86 -3.26
C GLY A 86 -17.65 -13.41 -3.62
N GLU A 87 -18.37 -13.24 -4.74
CA GLU A 87 -18.73 -11.93 -5.29
C GLU A 87 -20.03 -11.36 -4.69
N GLN A 88 -20.78 -12.17 -3.93
CA GLN A 88 -22.02 -11.72 -3.31
C GLN A 88 -21.73 -10.82 -2.09
N ALA A 89 -22.24 -9.58 -2.13
CA ALA A 89 -22.09 -8.62 -1.05
C ALA A 89 -22.84 -9.00 0.25
N VAL A 90 -23.74 -9.98 0.19
CA VAL A 90 -24.75 -10.26 1.24
C VAL A 90 -24.29 -11.33 2.25
N ALA A 91 -23.37 -12.22 1.89
CA ALA A 91 -22.95 -13.33 2.76
C ALA A 91 -21.65 -12.99 3.51
N VAL A 92 -21.78 -12.49 4.73
CA VAL A 92 -20.65 -12.25 5.65
C VAL A 92 -20.65 -13.32 6.73
N PHE A 93 -19.64 -14.18 6.73
CA PHE A 93 -19.39 -15.15 7.78
C PHE A 93 -18.67 -14.44 8.93
N THR A 94 -19.24 -14.46 10.13
CA THR A 94 -18.68 -13.79 11.31
C THR A 94 -18.08 -14.82 12.25
N LEU A 95 -16.87 -14.53 12.74
CA LEU A 95 -16.13 -15.35 13.68
C LEU A 95 -15.72 -14.51 14.90
N GLU A 96 -15.91 -15.04 16.10
CA GLU A 96 -15.32 -14.43 17.31
C GLU A 96 -13.92 -15.03 17.52
N ALA A 97 -12.90 -14.29 17.09
CA ALA A 97 -11.51 -14.70 17.14
C ALA A 97 -10.94 -14.55 18.56
N VAL A 98 -10.31 -15.59 19.09
CA VAL A 98 -9.64 -15.55 20.40
C VAL A 98 -8.12 -15.52 20.21
N ALA A 99 -7.43 -14.78 21.07
CA ALA A 99 -5.97 -14.68 21.08
C ALA A 99 -5.31 -16.07 21.17
N ASN A 100 -4.18 -16.22 20.51
CA ASN A 100 -3.36 -17.43 20.49
C ASN A 100 -4.09 -18.67 19.95
N ARG A 101 -5.11 -18.49 19.09
CA ARG A 101 -5.85 -19.59 18.44
C ARG A 101 -5.77 -19.54 16.92
N SER A 102 -5.95 -20.70 16.31
CA SER A 102 -6.13 -20.86 14.87
C SER A 102 -7.55 -21.30 14.56
N TYR A 103 -8.15 -20.72 13.52
CA TYR A 103 -9.47 -21.09 13.02
C TYR A 103 -9.37 -21.56 11.58
N PHE A 104 -10.16 -22.56 11.23
CA PHE A 104 -10.11 -23.22 9.93
C PHE A 104 -11.48 -23.12 9.28
N VAL A 105 -11.56 -22.33 8.22
CA VAL A 105 -12.80 -22.04 7.50
C VAL A 105 -12.76 -22.77 6.16
N ARG A 106 -13.66 -23.73 5.99
CA ARG A 106 -13.85 -24.46 4.75
C ARG A 106 -14.87 -23.76 3.87
N ILE A 107 -14.55 -23.63 2.60
CA ILE A 107 -15.46 -23.20 1.54
C ILE A 107 -15.73 -24.37 0.60
N GLU A 108 -17.00 -24.60 0.30
CA GLU A 108 -17.45 -25.52 -0.75
C GLU A 108 -18.19 -24.72 -1.82
N ALA A 109 -17.72 -24.77 -3.08
CA ALA A 109 -18.48 -24.23 -4.20
C ALA A 109 -19.57 -25.22 -4.63
N VAL A 110 -20.82 -24.79 -4.60
CA VAL A 110 -21.99 -25.65 -4.87
C VAL A 110 -22.46 -25.52 -6.34
N SER A 111 -22.17 -24.39 -7.00
CA SER A 111 -22.55 -24.16 -8.39
C SER A 111 -21.54 -23.26 -9.11
N SER A 112 -21.33 -23.51 -10.41
CA SER A 112 -20.52 -22.68 -11.30
C SER A 112 -21.27 -21.46 -11.87
N VAL A 113 -22.59 -21.38 -11.67
CA VAL A 113 -23.41 -20.25 -12.17
C VAL A 113 -23.01 -18.99 -11.41
N ARG A 114 -22.72 -17.91 -12.14
CA ARG A 114 -22.32 -16.64 -11.52
C ARG A 114 -23.54 -15.92 -10.92
N PRO A 115 -23.42 -15.34 -9.71
CA PRO A 115 -22.27 -15.44 -8.80
C PRO A 115 -22.16 -16.83 -8.16
N VAL A 116 -20.93 -17.36 -8.05
CA VAL A 116 -20.62 -18.71 -7.55
C VAL A 116 -21.24 -18.89 -6.18
N ARG A 117 -22.15 -19.86 -6.04
CA ARG A 117 -22.77 -20.17 -4.75
C ARG A 117 -21.79 -20.95 -3.88
N THR A 118 -21.51 -20.45 -2.68
CA THR A 118 -20.58 -21.05 -1.74
C THR A 118 -21.25 -21.41 -0.42
N GLU A 119 -20.92 -22.56 0.14
CA GLU A 119 -21.15 -22.89 1.55
C GLU A 119 -19.87 -22.63 2.35
N VAL A 120 -20.03 -22.06 3.54
CA VAL A 120 -18.92 -21.69 4.44
C VAL A 120 -19.15 -22.37 5.78
N ARG A 121 -18.13 -23.08 6.29
CA ARG A 121 -18.20 -23.77 7.58
C ARG A 121 -16.90 -23.61 8.36
N LEU A 122 -17.02 -23.42 9.67
CA LEU A 122 -15.88 -23.58 10.58
C LEU A 122 -15.67 -25.08 10.82
N VAL A 123 -14.43 -25.55 10.71
CA VAL A 123 -14.06 -26.95 10.95
C VAL A 123 -13.10 -27.08 12.13
N SER A 124 -12.92 -28.32 12.59
CA SER A 124 -11.95 -28.63 13.64
C SER A 124 -10.52 -28.34 13.15
N GLU A 125 -9.60 -28.09 14.09
CA GLU A 125 -8.18 -27.92 13.75
C GLU A 125 -7.61 -29.17 13.07
N THR A 126 -7.95 -30.36 13.54
CA THR A 126 -7.49 -31.63 12.96
C THR A 126 -7.90 -31.77 11.49
N ASP A 127 -9.16 -31.47 11.16
CA ASP A 127 -9.65 -31.57 9.78
C ASP A 127 -9.13 -30.43 8.90
N GLY A 128 -9.00 -29.23 9.48
CA GLY A 128 -8.40 -28.08 8.82
C GLY A 128 -6.95 -28.36 8.42
N ARG A 129 -6.11 -28.78 9.36
CA ARG A 129 -4.69 -29.11 9.12
C ARG A 129 -4.52 -30.21 8.07
N ARG A 130 -5.35 -31.26 8.12
CA ARG A 130 -5.36 -32.32 7.10
C ARG A 130 -5.66 -31.75 5.71
N SER A 131 -6.64 -30.86 5.62
CA SER A 131 -7.04 -30.23 4.34
C SER A 131 -5.97 -29.27 3.83
N LEU A 132 -5.29 -28.51 4.71
CA LEU A 132 -4.20 -27.61 4.34
C LEU A 132 -2.97 -28.37 3.80
N ALA A 133 -2.65 -29.53 4.36
CA ALA A 133 -1.55 -30.38 3.88
C ALA A 133 -1.77 -30.88 2.44
N GLN A 134 -3.02 -30.97 2.00
CA GLN A 134 -3.43 -31.39 0.65
C GLN A 134 -3.73 -30.21 -0.28
N SER A 135 -3.69 -28.97 0.23
CA SER A 135 -4.06 -27.77 -0.50
C SER A 135 -2.82 -26.93 -0.83
N ARG A 136 -2.92 -26.05 -1.84
CA ARG A 136 -1.86 -25.10 -2.23
C ARG A 136 -2.14 -23.70 -1.69
N LEU A 137 -1.13 -23.03 -1.12
CA LEU A 137 -1.18 -21.65 -0.66
C LEU A 137 -1.28 -20.70 -1.86
N VAL A 138 -2.21 -19.75 -1.79
CA VAL A 138 -2.39 -18.72 -2.81
C VAL A 138 -2.32 -17.30 -2.26
N GLY A 139 -2.26 -17.12 -0.94
CA GLY A 139 -2.09 -15.81 -0.32
C GLY A 139 -1.98 -15.83 1.19
N ALA A 140 -1.29 -14.82 1.74
CA ALA A 140 -1.16 -14.59 3.17
C ALA A 140 -1.36 -13.09 3.47
N ALA A 141 -2.14 -12.76 4.50
CA ALA A 141 -2.39 -11.38 4.92
C ALA A 141 -2.00 -11.16 6.38
N PRO A 142 -1.33 -10.03 6.72
CA PRO A 142 -0.99 -9.67 8.09
C PRO A 142 -2.22 -9.23 8.91
N ALA A 143 -2.03 -9.13 10.24
CA ALA A 143 -3.07 -8.77 11.20
C ALA A 143 -3.76 -7.43 10.89
N VAL A 144 -5.05 -7.48 10.52
CA VAL A 144 -5.90 -6.28 10.41
C VAL A 144 -6.97 -6.29 11.50
N GLY A 145 -7.14 -5.12 12.15
CA GLY A 145 -7.99 -4.95 13.32
C GLY A 145 -9.44 -5.39 13.12
N ALA A 146 -10.05 -5.88 14.22
CA ALA A 146 -11.47 -6.21 14.27
C ALA A 146 -12.30 -4.97 13.94
N ALA A 147 -13.41 -5.15 13.21
CA ALA A 147 -14.21 -4.01 12.77
C ALA A 147 -14.83 -3.26 13.96
N PRO A 148 -15.01 -1.93 13.87
CA PRO A 148 -15.61 -1.14 14.93
C PRO A 148 -17.03 -1.63 15.24
N ARG A 149 -17.37 -1.75 16.52
CA ARG A 149 -18.76 -1.89 16.95
C ARG A 149 -19.48 -0.57 16.62
N LEU A 150 -20.51 -0.62 15.78
CA LEU A 150 -21.45 0.49 15.62
C LEU A 150 -22.16 0.70 16.97
N GLN A 151 -21.81 1.77 17.69
CA GLN A 151 -22.60 2.21 18.83
C GLN A 151 -23.90 2.85 18.32
N PRO A 152 -25.07 2.54 18.91
CA PRO A 152 -26.29 3.28 18.60
C PRO A 152 -26.12 4.75 19.04
N PRO A 153 -26.71 5.71 18.30
CA PRO A 153 -26.58 7.12 18.64
C PRO A 153 -27.24 7.40 20.00
N ALA A 154 -26.55 8.18 20.84
CA ALA A 154 -27.06 8.62 22.14
C ALA A 154 -28.26 9.57 21.96
N PRO A 155 -29.30 9.50 22.82
CA PRO A 155 -30.42 10.42 22.76
C PRO A 155 -29.99 11.83 23.18
N ILE A 156 -30.39 12.83 22.40
CA ILE A 156 -30.12 14.25 22.64
C ILE A 156 -30.87 14.68 23.90
N ALA A 157 -30.14 15.08 24.94
CA ALA A 157 -30.72 15.66 26.15
C ALA A 157 -31.16 17.11 25.89
N ALA A 158 -32.36 17.47 26.38
CA ALA A 158 -32.94 18.81 26.27
C ALA A 158 -32.15 19.85 27.08
N ALA A 159 -32.13 21.09 26.58
CA ALA A 159 -31.45 22.23 27.21
C ALA A 159 -32.10 22.63 28.56
N PRO A 160 -31.30 23.07 29.56
CA PRO A 160 -31.83 23.52 30.85
C PRO A 160 -32.29 24.99 30.82
N PRO A 161 -33.17 25.43 31.74
CA PRO A 161 -33.71 26.79 31.79
C PRO A 161 -32.71 27.79 32.43
N PRO A 162 -32.90 29.11 32.26
CA PRO A 162 -31.94 30.12 32.71
C PRO A 162 -32.04 30.35 34.22
N VAL A 163 -30.88 30.36 34.89
CA VAL A 163 -30.77 30.66 36.34
C VAL A 163 -30.43 32.14 36.54
N ALA A 164 -31.15 32.77 37.48
CA ALA A 164 -30.99 34.16 37.90
C ALA A 164 -29.62 34.46 38.55
N ALA A 165 -29.17 35.70 38.37
CA ALA A 165 -27.85 36.19 38.75
C ALA A 165 -27.61 36.29 40.26
N ALA A 166 -26.41 35.89 40.69
CA ALA A 166 -25.84 36.14 42.02
C ALA A 166 -24.54 36.97 41.91
N PRO A 167 -24.11 37.69 42.97
CA PRO A 167 -23.21 38.84 42.87
C PRO A 167 -21.74 38.48 42.60
N ARG A 168 -21.05 39.37 41.87
CA ARG A 168 -19.65 39.26 41.43
C ARG A 168 -18.67 39.10 42.60
N ALA A 169 -17.91 38.01 42.58
CA ALA A 169 -16.61 37.94 43.23
C ALA A 169 -15.54 38.66 42.37
N GLN A 170 -14.65 39.41 43.02
CA GLN A 170 -13.54 40.11 42.38
C GLN A 170 -12.55 39.16 41.70
N PRO A 171 -11.83 39.61 40.65
CA PRO A 171 -11.01 38.75 39.81
C PRO A 171 -9.68 38.41 40.50
N SER A 172 -9.37 37.11 40.59
CA SER A 172 -8.00 36.63 40.81
C SER A 172 -7.14 36.99 39.59
N PRO A 173 -5.85 37.35 39.76
CA PRO A 173 -4.97 37.62 38.62
C PRO A 173 -4.87 36.39 37.71
N PRO A 174 -4.77 36.57 36.38
CA PRO A 174 -4.71 35.45 35.47
C PRO A 174 -3.46 34.65 35.76
N ARG A 175 -3.65 33.38 36.12
CA ARG A 175 -2.62 32.36 35.96
C ARG A 175 -2.20 32.41 34.49
N PRO A 176 -0.90 32.48 34.15
CA PRO A 176 -0.48 32.35 32.78
C PRO A 176 -1.12 31.06 32.26
N ALA A 177 -1.93 31.17 31.20
CA ALA A 177 -2.25 30.00 30.42
C ALA A 177 -0.91 29.31 30.12
N PRO A 178 -0.79 27.98 30.24
CA PRO A 178 0.33 27.33 29.58
C PRO A 178 0.29 27.86 28.16
N SER A 179 1.36 28.55 27.78
CA SER A 179 1.51 29.12 26.46
C SER A 179 0.99 28.07 25.51
N ALA A 180 -0.04 28.41 24.74
CA ALA A 180 -0.25 27.73 23.49
C ALA A 180 1.05 27.97 22.72
N GLU A 181 2.03 27.07 22.92
CA GLU A 181 2.81 26.62 21.79
C GLU A 181 1.74 26.28 20.76
N ALA A 182 1.62 27.18 19.79
CA ALA A 182 1.00 26.92 18.53
C ALA A 182 1.82 25.77 17.92
N GLY A 183 1.55 24.57 18.42
CA GLY A 183 2.23 23.34 18.07
C GLY A 183 2.00 23.16 16.59
N ALA A 184 3.10 23.12 15.85
CA ALA A 184 3.11 23.14 14.41
C ALA A 184 2.11 22.10 13.87
N ASP A 185 1.04 22.56 13.23
CA ASP A 185 0.04 21.70 12.60
C ASP A 185 0.61 20.90 11.39
N TRP A 186 1.93 21.03 11.14
CA TRP A 186 2.67 20.52 10.02
C TRP A 186 3.81 19.60 10.49
N ASN A 187 3.78 18.36 10.03
CA ASN A 187 4.84 17.37 10.26
C ASN A 187 5.65 17.16 8.99
N PHE A 188 6.96 17.00 9.10
CA PHE A 188 7.82 16.74 7.96
C PHE A 188 7.92 15.22 7.70
N ALA A 189 7.99 14.81 6.44
CA ALA A 189 8.26 13.44 6.07
C ALA A 189 9.20 13.33 4.87
N LEU A 190 10.10 12.34 4.92
CA LEU A 190 10.96 11.94 3.82
C LEU A 190 10.51 10.58 3.28
N ILE A 191 10.45 10.44 1.97
CA ILE A 191 9.92 9.27 1.28
C ILE A 191 10.92 8.80 0.25
N ALA A 192 11.29 7.52 0.30
CA ALA A 192 12.05 6.85 -0.75
C ALA A 192 11.17 5.79 -1.42
N LYS A 193 11.18 5.76 -2.76
CA LYS A 193 10.31 4.88 -3.55
C LYS A 193 11.04 4.28 -4.75
N GLY A 194 10.65 3.08 -5.11
CA GLY A 194 11.14 2.37 -6.29
C GLY A 194 10.10 1.40 -6.83
N GLY A 195 10.17 1.07 -8.10
CA GLY A 195 9.23 0.11 -8.68
C GLY A 195 9.28 -0.01 -10.19
N ALA A 196 8.14 -0.41 -10.76
CA ALA A 196 7.99 -0.59 -12.19
C ALA A 196 7.36 0.67 -12.79
N PHE A 197 8.04 1.25 -13.79
CA PHE A 197 7.55 2.38 -14.56
C PHE A 197 7.60 2.04 -16.04
N LYS A 198 6.60 2.47 -16.79
CA LYS A 198 6.48 2.22 -18.21
C LYS A 198 6.25 3.50 -18.99
N LEU A 199 6.99 3.65 -20.08
CA LEU A 199 6.82 4.76 -21.01
C LEU A 199 5.48 4.63 -21.74
N ALA A 200 4.77 5.75 -21.96
CA ALA A 200 3.47 5.75 -22.61
C ALA A 200 3.56 5.47 -24.12
N ASN A 201 4.67 5.86 -24.76
CA ASN A 201 4.90 5.67 -26.19
C ASN A 201 6.20 4.90 -26.38
N ALA A 202 6.08 3.67 -26.89
CA ALA A 202 7.23 2.84 -27.22
C ALA A 202 7.89 3.32 -28.51
N ASP A 203 7.08 3.64 -29.52
CA ASP A 203 7.56 4.07 -30.84
C ASP A 203 7.40 5.57 -30.99
N GLN A 204 8.50 6.26 -31.25
CA GLN A 204 8.51 7.70 -31.49
C GLN A 204 9.75 8.14 -32.27
N THR A 205 9.67 9.32 -32.87
CA THR A 205 10.79 9.91 -33.60
C THR A 205 11.68 10.68 -32.62
N VAL A 206 12.93 10.24 -32.45
CA VAL A 206 13.92 10.91 -31.60
C VAL A 206 15.01 11.46 -32.50
N ALA A 207 15.22 12.78 -32.48
CA ALA A 207 16.19 13.47 -33.35
C ALA A 207 16.04 13.12 -34.84
N GLY A 208 14.81 12.97 -35.33
CA GLY A 208 14.52 12.62 -36.73
C GLY A 208 14.62 11.12 -37.07
N LEU A 209 14.96 10.26 -36.10
CA LEU A 209 15.07 8.81 -36.30
C LEU A 209 13.86 8.08 -35.70
N ALA A 210 13.27 7.16 -36.48
CA ALA A 210 12.29 6.22 -35.95
C ALA A 210 12.96 5.35 -34.88
N SER A 211 12.44 5.44 -33.65
CA SER A 211 13.04 4.83 -32.47
C SER A 211 12.01 4.08 -31.65
N THR A 212 12.39 2.91 -31.15
CA THR A 212 11.59 2.06 -30.28
C THR A 212 12.27 1.95 -28.91
N PHE A 213 11.56 2.31 -27.86
CA PHE A 213 11.99 2.17 -26.47
C PHE A 213 11.58 0.81 -25.90
N ASP A 214 12.44 0.22 -25.05
CA ASP A 214 11.93 -0.80 -24.12
C ASP A 214 10.95 -0.10 -23.17
N THR A 215 9.70 -0.58 -23.19
CA THR A 215 8.62 -0.01 -22.39
C THR A 215 8.81 -0.22 -20.89
N THR A 216 9.75 -1.04 -20.44
CA THR A 216 9.99 -1.27 -19.00
C THR A 216 11.21 -0.49 -18.53
N SER A 217 10.98 0.62 -17.83
CA SER A 217 12.06 1.44 -17.29
C SER A 217 12.76 0.75 -16.11
N LYS A 218 14.09 0.62 -16.15
CA LYS A 218 14.88 -0.03 -15.09
C LYS A 218 16.19 0.70 -14.81
N PRO A 219 16.45 1.17 -13.58
CA PRO A 219 15.53 1.24 -12.44
C PRO A 219 14.56 2.42 -12.58
N ALA A 220 13.47 2.41 -11.81
CA ALA A 220 12.63 3.59 -11.57
C ALA A 220 12.61 3.89 -10.06
N LEU A 221 13.11 5.07 -9.67
CA LEU A 221 13.38 5.46 -8.29
C LEU A 221 12.88 6.89 -8.03
N GLY A 222 12.48 7.20 -6.80
CA GLY A 222 12.14 8.55 -6.41
C GLY A 222 12.43 8.85 -4.94
N ILE A 223 12.78 10.10 -4.66
CA ILE A 223 12.89 10.65 -3.31
C ILE A 223 11.94 11.83 -3.23
N GLU A 224 11.11 11.87 -2.20
CA GLU A 224 10.12 12.92 -1.98
C GLU A 224 10.18 13.44 -0.55
N MET A 225 10.14 14.75 -0.40
CA MET A 225 10.05 15.46 0.88
C MET A 225 8.67 16.09 0.97
N GLU A 226 7.98 15.93 2.09
CA GLU A 226 6.63 16.45 2.30
C GLU A 226 6.49 17.17 3.64
N TRP A 227 5.77 18.28 3.64
CA TRP A 227 5.18 18.88 4.83
C TRP A 227 3.70 18.50 4.87
N ARG A 228 3.27 17.86 5.95
CA ARG A 228 1.97 17.22 6.12
C ARG A 228 1.17 17.94 7.20
N HIS A 229 0.08 18.57 6.79
CA HIS A 229 -0.85 19.21 7.68
C HIS A 229 -1.78 18.20 8.37
N ARG A 230 -2.18 18.48 9.61
CA ARG A 230 -3.15 17.67 10.35
C ARG A 230 -4.53 17.55 9.67
N ALA A 231 -4.87 18.40 8.70
CA ALA A 231 -6.12 18.28 7.96
C ALA A 231 -6.03 17.29 6.77
N GLY A 232 -4.88 16.63 6.57
CA GLY A 232 -4.67 15.67 5.49
C GLY A 232 -3.96 16.24 4.26
N PHE A 233 -3.83 17.57 4.15
CA PHE A 233 -3.05 18.19 3.08
C PHE A 233 -1.55 17.94 3.26
N ALA A 234 -0.85 17.70 2.16
CA ALA A 234 0.60 17.70 2.15
C ALA A 234 1.13 18.45 0.92
N VAL A 235 2.24 19.14 1.07
CA VAL A 235 2.96 19.79 -0.03
C VAL A 235 4.42 19.38 0.03
N GLY A 236 5.07 19.21 -1.12
CA GLY A 236 6.38 18.59 -1.14
C GLY A 236 7.12 18.70 -2.46
N GLY A 237 8.38 18.28 -2.44
CA GLY A 237 9.23 18.17 -3.61
C GLY A 237 9.61 16.72 -3.88
N GLU A 238 9.58 16.28 -5.13
CA GLU A 238 10.02 14.94 -5.55
C GLU A 238 11.09 15.04 -6.64
N VAL A 239 12.17 14.25 -6.47
CA VAL A 239 13.10 13.89 -7.53
C VAL A 239 12.77 12.49 -7.98
N PHE A 240 12.39 12.30 -9.25
CA PHE A 240 12.07 11.01 -9.83
C PHE A 240 13.01 10.68 -10.99
N TYR A 241 13.53 9.46 -11.00
CA TYR A 241 14.56 9.01 -11.91
C TYR A 241 14.17 7.69 -12.56
N TYR A 242 14.34 7.58 -13.87
CA TYR A 242 14.24 6.29 -14.56
C TYR A 242 15.13 6.20 -15.79
N LYS A 243 15.41 4.97 -16.23
CA LYS A 243 16.20 4.68 -17.44
C LYS A 243 15.40 3.82 -18.40
N ASN A 244 15.55 4.10 -19.70
CA ASN A 244 15.06 3.27 -20.79
C ASN A 244 16.20 2.98 -21.76
N ASP A 245 16.20 1.78 -22.33
CA ASP A 245 17.02 1.45 -23.49
C ASP A 245 16.28 1.89 -24.76
N LEU A 246 17.02 2.49 -25.70
CA LEU A 246 16.52 3.03 -26.94
C LEU A 246 17.19 2.32 -28.12
N VAL A 247 16.37 1.73 -28.99
CA VAL A 247 16.83 1.18 -30.26
C VAL A 247 16.28 2.07 -31.38
N ALA A 248 17.18 2.73 -32.11
CA ALA A 248 16.85 3.49 -33.32
C ALA A 248 17.49 2.78 -34.53
N THR A 249 17.02 3.06 -35.75
CA THR A 249 17.52 2.39 -36.97
C THR A 249 19.06 2.46 -37.08
N GLY A 250 19.75 1.36 -36.77
CA GLY A 250 21.21 1.26 -36.80
C GLY A 250 21.97 1.86 -35.59
N VAL A 251 21.27 2.26 -34.52
CA VAL A 251 21.82 3.03 -33.39
C VAL A 251 21.32 2.43 -32.07
N ILE A 252 22.23 2.19 -31.12
CA ILE A 252 21.88 1.78 -29.76
C ILE A 252 22.18 2.93 -28.80
N ALA A 253 21.16 3.42 -28.12
CA ALA A 253 21.27 4.53 -27.18
C ALA A 253 20.56 4.22 -25.87
N LYS A 254 20.85 5.02 -24.84
CA LYS A 254 20.17 4.97 -23.55
C LYS A 254 19.58 6.33 -23.24
N GLN A 255 18.35 6.33 -22.75
CA GLN A 255 17.68 7.52 -22.24
C GLN A 255 17.58 7.43 -20.72
N GLN A 256 18.05 8.48 -20.05
CA GLN A 256 17.89 8.68 -18.61
C GLN A 256 16.97 9.87 -18.42
N VAL A 257 15.96 9.73 -17.57
CA VAL A 257 15.05 10.83 -17.26
C VAL A 257 15.17 11.18 -15.80
N VAL A 258 15.32 12.48 -15.52
CA VAL A 258 15.25 13.07 -14.18
C VAL A 258 14.09 14.07 -14.18
N ALA A 259 13.13 13.89 -13.28
CA ALA A 259 12.02 14.81 -13.09
C ALA A 259 12.08 15.44 -11.70
N LEU A 260 12.03 16.77 -11.64
CA LEU A 260 11.92 17.57 -10.43
C LEU A 260 10.50 18.09 -10.32
N MET A 261 9.78 17.71 -9.28
CA MET A 261 8.33 17.95 -9.15
C MET A 261 8.01 18.66 -7.84
N ALA A 262 7.12 19.65 -7.90
CA ALA A 262 6.40 20.17 -6.74
C ALA A 262 5.04 19.50 -6.67
N ASN A 263 4.74 18.87 -5.53
CA ASN A 263 3.56 18.03 -5.32
C ASN A 263 2.63 18.63 -4.28
N ALA A 264 1.34 18.47 -4.51
CA ALA A 264 0.29 18.63 -3.52
C ALA A 264 -0.48 17.31 -3.41
N LYS A 265 -0.68 16.83 -2.18
CA LYS A 265 -1.41 15.60 -1.87
C LYS A 265 -2.50 15.86 -0.84
N TYR A 266 -3.53 15.04 -0.91
CA TYR A 266 -4.55 14.94 0.12
C TYR A 266 -4.64 13.50 0.61
N TYR A 267 -4.33 13.31 1.89
CA TYR A 267 -4.41 12.05 2.61
C TYR A 267 -5.78 11.92 3.29
N LEU A 268 -6.55 10.94 2.85
CA LEU A 268 -7.78 10.56 3.52
C LEU A 268 -7.44 9.81 4.80
N ARG A 269 -7.87 10.33 5.95
CA ARG A 269 -7.75 9.64 7.23
C ARG A 269 -8.86 8.61 7.36
N VAL A 270 -8.65 7.45 6.74
CA VAL A 270 -9.56 6.31 6.89
C VAL A 270 -9.31 5.63 8.24
N ALA A 271 -8.06 5.57 8.68
CA ALA A 271 -7.65 5.18 10.02
C ALA A 271 -6.31 5.84 10.38
N ASP A 272 -5.93 5.82 11.67
CA ASP A 272 -4.66 6.40 12.15
C ASP A 272 -3.41 5.76 11.54
N TRP A 273 -3.55 4.55 10.97
CA TRP A 273 -2.48 3.80 10.33
C TRP A 273 -2.68 3.65 8.81
N PHE A 274 -3.82 4.05 8.25
CA PHE A 274 -4.14 3.86 6.84
C PHE A 274 -4.61 5.15 6.18
N HIS A 275 -3.79 5.64 5.26
CA HIS A 275 -3.96 6.91 4.61
C HIS A 275 -3.92 6.75 3.09
N PRO A 276 -5.04 6.40 2.45
CA PRO A 276 -5.20 6.61 1.01
C PRO A 276 -4.90 8.06 0.66
N PHE A 277 -4.30 8.28 -0.51
CA PHE A 277 -4.05 9.64 -0.97
C PHE A 277 -4.25 9.77 -2.46
N VAL A 278 -4.56 11.00 -2.84
CA VAL A 278 -4.49 11.47 -4.23
C VAL A 278 -3.64 12.73 -4.24
N GLY A 279 -2.95 12.95 -5.35
CA GLY A 279 -2.08 14.09 -5.49
C GLY A 279 -1.84 14.45 -6.94
N VAL A 280 -1.40 15.70 -7.10
CA VAL A 280 -1.01 16.26 -8.37
C VAL A 280 0.32 16.97 -8.19
N GLY A 281 1.08 17.09 -9.28
CA GLY A 281 2.33 17.81 -9.26
C GLY A 281 2.64 18.47 -10.59
N VAL A 282 3.41 19.54 -10.49
CA VAL A 282 3.94 20.30 -11.63
C VAL A 282 5.44 20.41 -11.46
N GLY A 283 6.16 20.41 -12.56
CA GLY A 283 7.61 20.37 -12.49
C GLY A 283 8.27 20.41 -13.85
N TYR A 284 9.49 19.92 -13.87
CA TYR A 284 10.35 19.91 -15.03
C TYR A 284 11.02 18.55 -15.15
N ALA A 285 11.15 18.04 -16.37
CA ALA A 285 11.81 16.77 -16.64
C ALA A 285 12.88 16.94 -17.72
N ASP A 286 14.06 16.41 -17.44
CA ASP A 286 15.20 16.35 -18.35
C ASP A 286 15.41 14.92 -18.83
N ALA A 287 15.57 14.76 -20.15
CA ALA A 287 15.98 13.52 -20.80
C ALA A 287 17.43 13.66 -21.27
N LEU A 288 18.30 12.82 -20.73
CA LEU A 288 19.71 12.72 -21.11
C LEU A 288 19.89 11.47 -21.97
N TYR A 289 20.44 11.67 -23.17
CA TYR A 289 20.74 10.61 -24.11
C TYR A 289 22.23 10.31 -24.12
N SER A 290 22.57 9.02 -24.17
CA SER A 290 23.96 8.54 -24.20
C SER A 290 24.09 7.33 -25.12
N GLY A 291 25.32 7.03 -25.56
CA GLY A 291 25.62 6.03 -26.59
C GLY A 291 25.84 6.69 -27.94
N ASP A 292 25.27 6.10 -28.98
CA ASP A 292 25.36 6.60 -30.36
C ASP A 292 24.49 7.85 -30.59
N LEU A 293 23.53 8.11 -29.69
CA LEU A 293 22.74 9.35 -29.61
C LEU A 293 23.10 10.11 -28.34
N LYS A 294 23.54 11.37 -28.47
CA LYS A 294 23.94 12.23 -27.34
C LYS A 294 23.16 13.53 -27.33
N GLY A 295 22.78 13.98 -26.14
CA GLY A 295 22.13 15.27 -25.96
C GLY A 295 21.30 15.32 -24.69
N THR A 296 20.86 16.52 -24.35
CA THR A 296 19.93 16.76 -23.25
C THR A 296 18.75 17.55 -23.80
N ALA A 297 17.54 17.11 -23.47
CA ALA A 297 16.32 17.83 -23.81
C ALA A 297 15.43 17.84 -22.57
N GLY A 298 14.94 19.02 -22.19
CA GLY A 298 14.05 19.16 -21.06
C GLY A 298 12.75 19.86 -21.43
N GLY A 299 11.80 19.80 -20.52
CA GLY A 299 10.47 20.37 -20.74
C GLY A 299 9.60 20.29 -19.50
N ALA A 300 8.44 20.95 -19.58
CA ALA A 300 7.45 20.96 -18.51
C ALA A 300 6.93 19.54 -18.25
N ALA A 301 6.71 19.24 -16.97
CA ALA A 301 6.19 17.97 -16.50
C ALA A 301 4.98 18.19 -15.59
N PHE A 302 3.99 17.32 -15.75
CA PHE A 302 2.80 17.25 -14.92
C PHE A 302 2.67 15.82 -14.41
N GLN A 303 2.21 15.64 -13.18
CA GLN A 303 1.95 14.31 -12.67
C GLN A 303 0.66 14.22 -11.87
N GLY A 304 0.02 13.06 -11.99
CA GLY A 304 -1.03 12.60 -11.12
C GLY A 304 -0.54 11.41 -10.32
N MET A 305 -0.97 11.31 -9.07
CA MET A 305 -0.68 10.15 -8.24
C MET A 305 -1.84 9.80 -7.35
N ALA A 306 -2.03 8.51 -7.17
CA ALA A 306 -2.98 7.95 -6.24
C ALA A 306 -2.34 6.76 -5.56
N GLY A 307 -2.61 6.58 -4.28
CA GLY A 307 -1.93 5.54 -3.54
C GLY A 307 -2.48 5.38 -2.15
N MET A 308 -1.73 4.65 -1.35
CA MET A 308 -2.02 4.44 0.04
C MET A 308 -0.72 4.39 0.82
N GLU A 309 -0.74 4.96 2.02
CA GLU A 309 0.35 4.92 2.98
C GLU A 309 -0.15 4.25 4.27
N PHE A 310 0.58 3.21 4.68
CA PHE A 310 0.42 2.53 5.94
C PHE A 310 1.41 3.12 6.93
N ARG A 311 0.93 3.78 8.00
CA ARG A 311 1.77 4.47 8.98
C ARG A 311 1.85 3.67 10.28
N PHE A 312 3.07 3.53 10.78
CA PHE A 312 3.46 2.87 12.00
C PHE A 312 4.33 3.86 12.79
N ASP A 313 3.66 4.76 13.50
CA ASP A 313 4.31 5.88 14.20
C ASP A 313 5.12 6.77 13.21
N GLN A 314 6.44 6.90 13.40
CA GLN A 314 7.31 7.67 12.52
C GLN A 314 7.58 7.00 11.17
N VAL A 315 7.34 5.70 11.02
CA VAL A 315 7.67 4.97 9.79
C VAL A 315 6.41 4.61 9.03
N GLY A 316 6.40 4.78 7.72
CA GLY A 316 5.31 4.33 6.86
C GLY A 316 5.80 3.54 5.65
N VAL A 317 4.91 2.71 5.11
CA VAL A 317 5.10 1.99 3.85
C VAL A 317 4.02 2.44 2.91
N LEU A 318 4.38 2.77 1.67
CA LEU A 318 3.43 3.27 0.68
C LEU A 318 3.45 2.45 -0.59
N LEU A 319 2.29 2.42 -1.24
CA LEU A 319 2.10 1.99 -2.60
C LEU A 319 1.48 3.13 -3.39
N GLN A 320 2.12 3.53 -4.48
CA GLN A 320 1.72 4.69 -5.28
C GLN A 320 1.62 4.29 -6.76
N TYR A 321 0.46 4.51 -7.35
CA TYR A 321 0.34 4.65 -8.79
C TYR A 321 0.72 6.08 -9.18
N LYS A 322 1.61 6.20 -10.17
CA LYS A 322 2.11 7.46 -10.69
C LYS A 322 1.83 7.52 -12.19
N HIS A 323 1.28 8.64 -12.65
CA HIS A 323 1.21 9.02 -14.05
C HIS A 323 2.00 10.32 -14.23
N LEU A 324 3.00 10.31 -15.10
CA LEU A 324 3.85 11.45 -15.44
C LEU A 324 3.61 11.81 -16.90
N ALA A 325 3.12 13.01 -17.16
CA ALA A 325 3.01 13.59 -18.48
C ALA A 325 4.16 14.59 -18.66
N ALA A 326 5.09 14.29 -19.57
CA ALA A 326 6.22 15.16 -19.86
C ALA A 326 6.59 15.03 -21.35
N THR A 327 6.95 16.15 -21.95
CA THR A 327 7.39 16.26 -23.34
C THR A 327 8.63 17.14 -23.38
N THR A 328 9.65 16.70 -24.11
CA THR A 328 10.94 17.39 -24.24
C THR A 328 11.24 17.64 -25.71
N GLY A 329 12.02 18.69 -26.01
CA GLY A 329 12.37 19.05 -27.39
C GLY A 329 11.90 20.45 -27.79
N GLN A 330 12.16 20.83 -29.05
CA GLN A 330 11.66 22.07 -29.66
C GLN A 330 10.56 21.72 -30.67
N SER A 331 9.66 22.66 -30.95
CA SER A 331 8.51 22.44 -31.84
C SER A 331 8.92 21.78 -33.16
N GLY A 332 8.37 20.59 -33.42
CA GLY A 332 8.69 19.75 -34.59
C GLY A 332 9.62 18.56 -34.29
N SER A 333 10.19 18.48 -33.09
CA SER A 333 11.02 17.36 -32.61
C SER A 333 10.64 16.94 -31.18
N ASP A 334 9.35 16.93 -30.87
CA ASP A 334 8.84 16.62 -29.54
C ASP A 334 9.02 15.14 -29.20
N VAL A 335 9.65 14.85 -28.07
CA VAL A 335 9.81 13.50 -27.52
C VAL A 335 8.96 13.35 -26.28
N LYS A 336 8.04 12.39 -26.30
CA LYS A 336 7.18 12.07 -25.15
C LYS A 336 7.94 11.15 -24.23
N ILE A 337 8.39 11.71 -23.12
CA ILE A 337 9.07 10.96 -22.06
C ILE A 337 8.12 10.54 -20.94
N GLY A 338 6.86 10.99 -20.97
CA GLY A 338 5.85 10.59 -20.00
C GLY A 338 5.53 9.09 -19.97
N GLY A 339 4.99 8.65 -18.84
CA GLY A 339 4.70 7.24 -18.57
C GLY A 339 3.86 7.04 -17.31
N SER A 340 3.63 5.79 -16.95
CA SER A 340 2.96 5.44 -15.70
C SER A 340 3.56 4.22 -15.04
N GLY A 341 3.38 4.10 -13.73
CA GLY A 341 4.00 3.03 -12.97
C GLY A 341 3.40 2.84 -11.59
N VAL A 342 3.79 1.72 -10.99
CA VAL A 342 3.49 1.39 -9.60
C VAL A 342 4.80 1.38 -8.83
N LEU A 343 4.85 2.22 -7.80
CA LEU A 343 6.01 2.41 -6.94
C LEU A 343 5.66 1.97 -5.52
N ALA A 344 6.56 1.21 -4.89
CA ALA A 344 6.51 0.95 -3.47
C ALA A 344 7.57 1.80 -2.77
N GLY A 345 7.30 2.22 -1.55
CA GLY A 345 8.23 3.09 -0.82
C GLY A 345 8.12 3.02 0.68
N VAL A 346 9.10 3.63 1.33
CA VAL A 346 9.16 3.82 2.78
C VAL A 346 9.16 5.33 3.05
N SER A 347 8.39 5.76 4.04
CA SER A 347 8.31 7.12 4.53
C SER A 347 8.79 7.21 5.98
N ILE A 348 9.49 8.27 6.34
CA ILE A 348 9.89 8.57 7.72
C ILE A 348 9.38 9.97 8.05
N ALA A 349 8.55 10.09 9.09
CA ALA A 349 7.99 11.33 9.62
C ALA A 349 8.77 11.81 10.85
N PHE A 350 8.93 13.13 10.98
CA PHE A 350 9.72 13.81 12.00
C PHE A 350 8.85 14.77 12.81
#